data_AF-A0A6J6NZZ5-F1
#
_entry.id   AF-A0A6J6NZZ5-F1
#
_cell.length_a   1.000
_cell.length_b   1.000
_cell.length_c   1.000
_cell.angle_alpha   90.00
_cell.angle_beta   90.00
_cell.angle_gamma   90.00
#
_symmetry.space_group_name_H-M   'P 1'
#
loop_
_entity.id
_entity.type
_entity.pdbx_description
1 polymer ?
#
loop_
_entity_poly.entity_id
_entity_poly.type
_entity_poly.pdbx_seq_one_letter_code
_entity_poly.pdbx_strand_id
1 'polypeptide(L)'
;MSATPAHPELGFYTLAGAPKSPRDMLDELTHAEELGLGTAFISERFNIKEAGALTGAAVAATSSINVITAATNHTTRHPLVTASWASTLHLLSEGRFSLGLGRGIEAMFKAYGMPMATTESMEQFAHLMRRLWNGETVLGHTDITGTYPVLRLDPDFRLDIPLSITVFGDQTLKMAGRAYDNVILHTFFTDETTQHAVQTVKRSAEEAGRDPDAVKVWSCFATIGDHIDPALRLKKTVGRLATYLQAYGDLMVRTNKWDPAVLKRFREDEFVRTFPGALDAKGTTEDLERVAPLIPEEWLAPSATGTPEQCVAAIRNQFALGCDGVIMHGATPTELAPIVTAYKQ
;
A
#
# COMPACT_ATOMS: atom_id res chain seq x y z
N MET A 1 -22.33 -11.58 13.15
CA MET A 1 -21.90 -10.21 13.48
C MET A 1 -20.40 -10.26 13.68
N SER A 2 -19.65 -9.76 12.69
CA SER A 2 -18.20 -9.63 12.76
C SER A 2 -17.83 -8.72 13.95
N ALA A 3 -16.91 -9.16 14.80
CA ALA A 3 -16.44 -8.34 15.92
C ALA A 3 -15.62 -7.17 15.36
N THR A 4 -15.87 -5.94 15.82
CA THR A 4 -15.04 -4.80 15.45
C THR A 4 -13.62 -4.98 16.02
N PRO A 5 -12.55 -4.85 15.20
CA PRO A 5 -11.18 -4.89 15.70
C PRO A 5 -10.94 -3.87 16.81
N ALA A 6 -10.04 -4.17 17.75
CA ALA A 6 -9.72 -3.26 18.85
C ALA A 6 -9.02 -1.97 18.38
N HIS A 7 -8.30 -2.05 17.26
CA HIS A 7 -7.54 -0.96 16.66
C HIS A 7 -7.86 -0.85 15.17
N PRO A 8 -9.08 -0.41 14.79
CA PRO A 8 -9.50 -0.30 13.40
C PRO A 8 -8.61 0.62 12.56
N GLU A 9 -7.92 1.58 13.20
CA GLU A 9 -7.00 2.55 12.60
C GLU A 9 -5.58 2.00 12.35
N LEU A 10 -5.25 0.82 12.89
CA LEU A 10 -3.95 0.18 12.72
C LEU A 10 -4.03 -0.96 11.71
N GLY A 11 -3.14 -0.95 10.72
CA GLY A 11 -3.02 -2.02 9.74
C GLY A 11 -1.60 -2.49 9.56
N PHE A 12 -1.42 -3.53 8.74
CA PHE A 12 -0.12 -4.06 8.38
C PHE A 12 -0.15 -4.61 6.95
N TYR A 13 1.02 -4.73 6.33
CA TYR A 13 1.14 -5.46 5.07
C TYR A 13 1.39 -6.93 5.33
N THR A 14 0.59 -7.80 4.71
CA THR A 14 0.87 -9.24 4.77
C THR A 14 2.12 -9.59 4.00
N LEU A 15 2.75 -10.68 4.42
CA LEU A 15 3.97 -11.23 3.88
C LEU A 15 5.06 -10.15 3.86
N ALA A 16 5.23 -9.48 5.00
CA ALA A 16 6.14 -8.36 5.17
C ALA A 16 7.60 -8.81 4.94
N GLY A 17 8.38 -7.98 4.24
CA GLY A 17 9.79 -8.30 3.93
C GLY A 17 9.94 -9.33 2.80
N ALA A 18 10.72 -10.37 3.08
CA ALA A 18 11.10 -11.44 2.16
C ALA A 18 10.43 -12.77 2.56
N PRO A 19 9.10 -12.93 2.34
CA PRO A 19 8.37 -14.15 2.68
C PRO A 19 8.94 -15.34 1.91
N LYS A 20 8.99 -16.51 2.57
CA LYS A 20 9.45 -17.75 1.92
C LYS A 20 8.29 -18.47 1.23
N SER A 21 7.07 -18.30 1.76
CA SER A 21 5.87 -18.95 1.25
C SER A 21 4.68 -17.99 1.31
N PRO A 22 3.74 -18.04 0.35
CA PRO A 22 2.47 -17.35 0.48
C PRO A 22 1.63 -17.87 1.67
N ARG A 23 1.91 -19.10 2.14
CA ARG A 23 1.23 -19.71 3.28
C ARG A 23 1.49 -18.95 4.59
N ASP A 24 2.65 -18.30 4.71
CA ASP A 24 3.07 -17.54 5.90
C ASP A 24 2.02 -16.47 6.28
N MET A 25 1.26 -15.98 5.29
CA MET A 25 0.18 -15.02 5.48
C MET A 25 -0.92 -15.53 6.43
N LEU A 26 -1.21 -16.83 6.45
CA LEU A 26 -2.30 -17.37 7.27
C LEU A 26 -2.00 -17.17 8.75
N ASP A 27 -0.77 -17.48 9.17
CA ASP A 27 -0.33 -17.28 10.55
C ASP A 27 -0.25 -15.79 10.88
N GLU A 28 0.20 -14.94 9.96
CA GLU A 28 0.18 -13.49 10.16
C GLU A 28 -1.24 -12.96 10.40
N LEU A 29 -2.22 -13.38 9.59
CA LEU A 29 -3.62 -12.94 9.73
C LEU A 29 -4.22 -13.36 11.07
N THR A 30 -3.98 -14.60 11.51
CA THR A 30 -4.43 -15.07 12.83
C THR A 30 -3.86 -14.20 13.95
N HIS A 31 -2.54 -13.98 13.97
CA HIS A 31 -1.92 -13.13 14.98
C HIS A 31 -2.39 -11.67 14.91
N ALA A 32 -2.68 -11.15 13.71
CA ALA A 32 -3.21 -9.81 13.55
C ALA A 32 -4.60 -9.64 14.19
N GLU A 33 -5.49 -10.63 14.03
CA GLU A 33 -6.81 -10.61 14.68
C GLU A 33 -6.67 -10.73 16.20
N GLU A 34 -5.77 -11.58 16.70
CA GLU A 34 -5.48 -11.70 18.15
C GLU A 34 -4.96 -10.40 18.77
N LEU A 35 -4.14 -9.66 18.01
CA LEU A 35 -3.65 -8.34 18.41
C LEU A 35 -4.73 -7.26 18.34
N GLY A 36 -5.79 -7.50 17.55
CA GLY A 36 -6.90 -6.58 17.32
C GLY A 36 -6.63 -5.55 16.21
N LEU A 37 -5.74 -5.86 15.26
CA LEU A 37 -5.45 -4.98 14.11
C LEU A 37 -6.65 -4.88 13.17
N GLY A 38 -6.86 -3.69 12.62
CA GLY A 38 -8.03 -3.33 11.81
C GLY A 38 -7.98 -3.75 10.36
N THR A 39 -6.79 -3.72 9.74
CA THR A 39 -6.67 -3.87 8.29
C THR A 39 -5.43 -4.65 7.85
N ALA A 40 -5.61 -5.65 6.99
CA ALA A 40 -4.55 -6.35 6.29
C ALA A 40 -4.42 -5.84 4.84
N PHE A 41 -3.24 -5.33 4.50
CA PHE A 41 -2.90 -4.83 3.17
C PHE A 41 -2.12 -5.88 2.38
N ILE A 42 -2.54 -6.16 1.15
CA ILE A 42 -1.93 -7.18 0.28
C ILE A 42 -1.36 -6.53 -0.97
N SER A 43 -0.04 -6.60 -1.13
CA SER A 43 0.69 -6.13 -2.32
C SER A 43 0.76 -7.21 -3.40
N GLU A 44 0.69 -6.86 -4.68
CA GLU A 44 0.90 -7.80 -5.78
C GLU A 44 2.38 -7.91 -6.19
N ARG A 45 2.88 -9.15 -6.29
CA ARG A 45 4.18 -9.52 -6.88
C ARG A 45 4.06 -10.91 -7.50
N PHE A 46 4.01 -11.03 -8.83
CA PHE A 46 3.67 -12.29 -9.52
C PHE A 46 4.59 -13.49 -9.25
N ASN A 47 5.73 -13.30 -8.60
CA ASN A 47 6.58 -14.42 -8.18
C ASN A 47 6.01 -15.22 -6.97
N ILE A 48 5.27 -14.56 -6.06
CA ILE A 48 4.80 -15.20 -4.81
C ILE A 48 3.48 -14.61 -4.26
N LYS A 49 3.12 -13.39 -4.67
CA LYS A 49 1.93 -12.65 -4.21
C LYS A 49 0.99 -12.33 -5.38
N GLU A 50 0.32 -13.34 -5.93
CA GLU A 50 -0.80 -13.09 -6.84
C GLU A 50 -2.00 -12.60 -6.00
N ALA A 51 -2.51 -11.40 -6.31
CA ALA A 51 -3.42 -10.72 -5.41
C ALA A 51 -4.77 -11.45 -5.28
N GLY A 52 -5.29 -12.04 -6.35
CA GLY A 52 -6.59 -12.72 -6.35
C GLY A 52 -6.65 -13.92 -5.41
N ALA A 53 -5.64 -14.78 -5.50
CA ALA A 53 -5.50 -15.95 -4.65
C ALA A 53 -5.29 -15.56 -3.19
N LEU A 54 -4.42 -14.58 -2.92
CA LEU A 54 -4.12 -14.16 -1.55
C LEU A 54 -5.30 -13.47 -0.87
N THR A 55 -6.03 -12.59 -1.56
CA THR A 55 -7.20 -11.93 -0.94
C THR A 55 -8.35 -12.90 -0.71
N GLY A 56 -8.56 -13.89 -1.59
CA GLY A 56 -9.50 -14.98 -1.35
C GLY A 56 -9.15 -15.79 -0.11
N ALA A 57 -7.88 -16.17 0.04
CA ALA A 57 -7.41 -16.87 1.24
C ALA A 57 -7.54 -15.99 2.50
N ALA A 58 -7.20 -14.70 2.42
CA ALA A 58 -7.24 -13.79 3.55
C ALA A 58 -8.68 -13.56 4.05
N VAL A 59 -9.62 -13.33 3.13
CA VAL A 59 -11.04 -13.18 3.46
C VAL A 59 -11.58 -14.44 4.11
N ALA A 60 -11.23 -15.62 3.60
CA ALA A 60 -11.68 -16.90 4.16
C ALA A 60 -11.05 -17.25 5.51
N ALA A 61 -9.81 -16.79 5.75
CA ALA A 61 -9.06 -17.08 6.98
C ALA A 61 -9.33 -16.09 8.12
N THR A 62 -10.13 -15.04 7.89
CA THR A 62 -10.35 -13.96 8.86
C THR A 62 -11.82 -13.64 9.04
N SER A 63 -12.17 -13.08 10.19
CA SER A 63 -13.57 -12.81 10.57
C SER A 63 -13.89 -11.34 10.83
N SER A 64 -12.89 -10.53 11.14
CA SER A 64 -13.00 -9.14 11.61
C SER A 64 -12.14 -8.15 10.82
N ILE A 65 -10.96 -8.56 10.38
CA ILE A 65 -10.02 -7.65 9.74
C ILE A 65 -10.51 -7.22 8.35
N ASN A 66 -10.30 -5.95 8.00
CA ASN A 66 -10.49 -5.49 6.63
C ASN A 66 -9.38 -6.03 5.73
N VAL A 67 -9.70 -6.33 4.47
CA VAL A 67 -8.72 -6.83 3.50
C VAL A 67 -8.66 -5.86 2.32
N ILE A 68 -7.49 -5.25 2.11
CA ILE A 68 -7.28 -4.24 1.06
C ILE A 68 -6.12 -4.67 0.17
N THR A 69 -6.30 -4.68 -1.15
CA THR A 69 -5.12 -4.75 -2.03
C THR A 69 -4.40 -3.40 -2.04
N ALA A 70 -3.11 -3.32 -1.74
CA ALA A 70 -2.36 -2.05 -1.79
C ALA A 70 -0.94 -2.28 -2.36
N ALA A 71 -0.80 -2.61 -3.63
CA ALA A 71 -1.86 -2.57 -4.63
C ALA A 71 -1.74 -3.69 -5.66
N THR A 72 -2.86 -3.92 -6.33
CA THR A 72 -2.91 -4.52 -7.67
C THR A 72 -3.01 -3.41 -8.73
N ASN A 73 -3.18 -3.76 -10.01
CA ASN A 73 -3.24 -2.80 -11.11
C ASN A 73 -4.49 -3.06 -11.97
N HIS A 74 -5.08 -2.00 -12.52
CA HIS A 74 -6.23 -2.14 -13.43
C HIS A 74 -5.84 -2.58 -14.84
N THR A 75 -4.55 -2.51 -15.19
CA THR A 75 -4.05 -2.85 -16.52
C THR A 75 -3.60 -4.31 -16.68
N THR A 76 -3.51 -5.06 -15.58
CA THR A 76 -3.04 -6.46 -15.61
C THR A 76 -4.17 -7.48 -15.79
N ARG A 77 -5.43 -7.03 -15.73
CA ARG A 77 -6.62 -7.86 -15.78
C ARG A 77 -7.70 -7.18 -16.60
N HIS A 78 -8.53 -7.97 -17.27
CA HIS A 78 -9.73 -7.46 -17.92
C HIS A 78 -10.65 -6.77 -16.88
N PRO A 79 -11.25 -5.60 -17.17
CA PRO A 79 -12.03 -4.83 -16.20
C PRO A 79 -13.17 -5.65 -15.57
N LEU A 80 -13.86 -6.48 -16.36
CA LEU A 80 -14.92 -7.37 -15.84
C LEU A 80 -14.40 -8.44 -14.88
N VAL A 81 -13.18 -8.94 -15.08
CA VAL A 81 -12.56 -9.92 -14.17
C VAL A 81 -12.24 -9.25 -12.85
N THR A 82 -11.67 -8.03 -12.89
CA THR A 82 -11.40 -7.24 -11.68
C THR A 82 -12.69 -6.88 -10.94
N ALA A 83 -13.73 -6.47 -11.65
CA ALA A 83 -15.02 -6.12 -11.06
C ALA A 83 -15.69 -7.33 -10.38
N SER A 84 -15.66 -8.50 -11.04
CA SER A 84 -16.18 -9.76 -10.51
C SER A 84 -15.38 -10.28 -9.30
N TRP A 85 -14.05 -10.15 -9.36
CA TRP A 85 -13.17 -10.49 -8.24
C TRP A 85 -13.52 -9.67 -7.00
N ALA A 86 -13.64 -8.36 -7.14
CA ALA A 86 -14.00 -7.47 -6.04
C ALA A 86 -15.40 -7.74 -5.49
N SER A 87 -16.41 -7.93 -6.35
CA SER A 87 -17.77 -8.25 -5.89
C SER A 87 -17.84 -9.59 -5.15
N THR A 88 -17.12 -10.59 -5.65
CA THR A 88 -17.03 -11.91 -4.99
C THR A 88 -16.45 -11.79 -3.60
N LEU A 89 -15.33 -11.06 -3.43
CA LEU A 89 -14.70 -10.88 -2.14
C LEU A 89 -15.48 -9.98 -1.19
N HIS A 90 -16.12 -8.94 -1.71
CA HIS A 90 -16.98 -8.07 -0.90
C HIS A 90 -18.14 -8.87 -0.30
N LEU A 91 -18.81 -9.70 -1.11
CA LEU A 91 -19.89 -10.58 -0.63
C LEU A 91 -19.36 -11.67 0.31
N LEU A 92 -18.26 -12.33 -0.03
CA LEU A 92 -17.66 -13.40 0.79
C LEU A 92 -17.18 -12.89 2.15
N SER A 93 -16.73 -11.63 2.21
CA SER A 93 -16.21 -11.01 3.43
C SER A 93 -17.25 -10.26 4.25
N GLU A 94 -18.52 -10.25 3.82
CA GLU A 94 -19.59 -9.42 4.40
C GLU A 94 -19.22 -7.92 4.43
N GLY A 95 -18.57 -7.43 3.37
CA GLY A 95 -18.26 -6.02 3.17
C GLY A 95 -16.86 -5.56 3.59
N ARG A 96 -16.00 -6.46 4.10
CA ARG A 96 -14.64 -6.11 4.59
C ARG A 96 -13.59 -5.94 3.49
N PHE A 97 -13.89 -6.31 2.25
CA PHE A 97 -12.94 -6.21 1.13
C PHE A 97 -12.99 -4.84 0.44
N SER A 98 -11.80 -4.30 0.17
CA SER A 98 -11.58 -3.09 -0.61
C SER A 98 -10.63 -3.37 -1.78
N LEU A 99 -11.03 -2.97 -2.99
CA LEU A 99 -10.19 -3.11 -4.18
C LEU A 99 -9.25 -1.91 -4.25
N GLY A 100 -7.98 -2.11 -3.92
CA GLY A 100 -6.97 -1.07 -4.03
C GLY A 100 -6.00 -1.21 -5.19
N LEU A 101 -5.82 -0.10 -5.88
CA LEU A 101 -5.12 0.03 -7.15
C LEU A 101 -3.83 0.82 -6.98
N GLY A 102 -2.89 0.59 -7.89
CA GLY A 102 -1.65 1.31 -7.98
C GLY A 102 -1.28 1.49 -9.43
N ARG A 103 -0.40 2.46 -9.68
CA ARG A 103 0.03 2.76 -11.04
C ARG A 103 0.85 1.60 -11.64
N GLY A 104 1.68 0.95 -10.83
CA GLY A 104 2.65 -0.06 -11.27
C GLY A 104 4.05 0.53 -11.49
N ILE A 105 5.00 -0.32 -11.87
CA ILE A 105 6.41 0.07 -12.12
C ILE A 105 6.67 0.01 -13.62
N GLU A 106 7.01 1.16 -14.22
CA GLU A 106 7.14 1.34 -15.68
C GLU A 106 8.04 0.28 -16.33
N ALA A 107 9.21 0.00 -15.76
CA ALA A 107 10.14 -1.01 -16.28
C ALA A 107 9.50 -2.42 -16.36
N MET A 108 8.69 -2.79 -15.37
CA MET A 108 8.00 -4.08 -15.33
C MET A 108 6.87 -4.14 -16.36
N PHE A 109 6.04 -3.08 -16.42
CA PHE A 109 4.94 -3.01 -17.39
C PHE A 109 5.44 -3.02 -18.83
N LYS A 110 6.54 -2.31 -19.11
CA LYS A 110 7.24 -2.38 -20.38
C LYS A 110 7.73 -3.80 -20.69
N ALA A 111 8.32 -4.48 -19.71
CA ALA A 111 8.77 -5.87 -19.87
C ALA A 111 7.62 -6.86 -20.09
N TYR A 112 6.44 -6.60 -19.52
CA TYR A 112 5.23 -7.39 -19.71
C TYR A 112 4.51 -7.10 -21.04
N GLY A 113 4.92 -6.05 -21.77
CA GLY A 113 4.20 -5.58 -22.95
C GLY A 113 2.83 -4.97 -22.62
N MET A 114 2.66 -4.46 -21.41
CA MET A 114 1.41 -3.89 -20.90
C MET A 114 1.45 -2.35 -20.89
N PRO A 115 0.31 -1.68 -21.12
CA PRO A 115 0.22 -0.23 -21.06
C PRO A 115 0.40 0.26 -19.62
N MET A 116 1.04 1.43 -19.49
CA MET A 116 1.22 2.09 -18.21
C MET A 116 -0.04 2.90 -17.84
N ALA A 117 -0.52 2.73 -16.62
CA ALA A 117 -1.63 3.52 -16.08
C ALA A 117 -1.35 5.03 -16.11
N THR A 118 -2.31 5.82 -16.61
CA THR A 118 -2.36 7.28 -16.46
C THR A 118 -3.25 7.67 -15.27
N THR A 119 -3.12 8.90 -14.75
CA THR A 119 -4.00 9.40 -13.68
C THR A 119 -5.47 9.35 -14.10
N GLU A 120 -5.74 9.79 -15.33
CA GLU A 120 -7.08 9.77 -15.92
C GLU A 120 -7.62 8.34 -16.06
N SER A 121 -6.80 7.39 -16.53
CA SER A 121 -7.25 6.00 -16.67
C SER A 121 -7.63 5.35 -15.34
N MET A 122 -6.95 5.72 -14.24
CA MET A 122 -7.28 5.22 -12.90
C MET A 122 -8.61 5.80 -12.41
N GLU A 123 -8.84 7.09 -12.62
CA GLU A 123 -10.12 7.77 -12.29
C GLU A 123 -11.28 7.18 -13.11
N GLN A 124 -11.09 7.01 -14.43
CA GLN A 124 -12.09 6.38 -15.30
C GLN A 124 -12.39 4.93 -14.88
N PHE A 125 -11.36 4.17 -14.50
CA PHE A 125 -11.54 2.80 -14.01
C PHE A 125 -12.33 2.76 -12.70
N ALA A 126 -12.07 3.68 -11.77
CA ALA A 126 -12.84 3.81 -10.53
C ALA A 126 -14.34 4.03 -10.82
N HIS A 127 -14.66 4.96 -11.72
CA HIS A 127 -16.04 5.20 -12.16
C HIS A 127 -16.66 3.97 -12.83
N LEU A 128 -15.91 3.26 -13.69
CA LEU A 128 -16.38 2.03 -14.32
C LEU A 128 -16.75 0.97 -13.27
N MET A 129 -15.89 0.75 -12.27
CA MET A 129 -16.15 -0.23 -11.21
C MET A 129 -17.43 0.10 -10.45
N ARG A 130 -17.61 1.36 -10.04
CA ARG A 130 -18.82 1.82 -9.33
C ARG A 130 -20.10 1.58 -10.14
N ARG A 131 -20.08 1.83 -11.45
CA ARG A 131 -21.22 1.57 -12.34
C ARG A 131 -21.54 0.07 -12.43
N LEU A 132 -20.52 -0.77 -12.62
CA LEU A 132 -20.69 -2.23 -12.71
C LEU A 132 -21.22 -2.84 -11.40
N TRP A 133 -20.74 -2.35 -10.25
CA TRP A 133 -21.20 -2.78 -8.92
C TRP A 133 -22.58 -2.22 -8.52
N ASN A 134 -23.12 -1.26 -9.28
CA ASN A 134 -24.49 -0.76 -9.17
C ASN A 134 -25.44 -1.36 -10.23
N GLY A 135 -25.01 -2.44 -10.89
CA GLY A 135 -25.82 -3.23 -11.82
C GLY A 135 -25.97 -2.63 -13.22
N GLU A 136 -25.18 -1.62 -13.59
CA GLU A 136 -25.25 -1.03 -14.92
C GLU A 136 -24.72 -1.95 -16.03
N THR A 137 -25.27 -1.77 -17.23
CA THR A 137 -24.70 -2.30 -18.48
C THR A 137 -23.94 -1.17 -19.17
N VAL A 138 -22.64 -1.35 -19.38
CA VAL A 138 -21.79 -0.37 -20.08
C VAL A 138 -21.52 -0.87 -21.50
N LEU A 139 -21.90 -0.09 -22.50
CA LEU A 139 -21.74 -0.42 -23.93
C LEU A 139 -20.59 0.37 -24.55
N GLY A 140 -19.81 -0.28 -25.41
CA GLY A 140 -18.75 0.37 -26.20
C GLY A 140 -17.68 1.07 -25.36
N HIS A 141 -17.33 0.51 -24.19
CA HIS A 141 -16.33 1.09 -23.31
C HIS A 141 -14.93 0.93 -23.91
N THR A 142 -14.17 2.01 -24.01
CA THR A 142 -12.76 1.98 -24.40
C THR A 142 -11.92 2.57 -23.29
N ASP A 143 -10.86 1.86 -22.91
CA ASP A 143 -9.84 2.34 -21.99
C ASP A 143 -8.43 1.97 -22.50
N ILE A 144 -7.43 2.15 -21.64
CA ILE A 144 -6.04 1.85 -21.97
C ILE A 144 -5.76 0.35 -22.18
N THR A 145 -6.67 -0.53 -21.76
CA THR A 145 -6.55 -2.00 -21.89
C THR A 145 -7.30 -2.56 -23.09
N GLY A 146 -8.22 -1.80 -23.70
CA GLY A 146 -8.85 -2.15 -24.97
C GLY A 146 -10.23 -1.53 -25.18
N THR A 147 -10.95 -2.05 -26.17
CA THR A 147 -12.35 -1.70 -26.46
C THR A 147 -13.25 -2.90 -26.17
N TYR A 148 -14.29 -2.67 -25.38
CA TYR A 148 -15.21 -3.67 -24.87
C TYR A 148 -16.63 -3.37 -25.36
N PRO A 149 -17.23 -4.24 -26.20
CA PRO A 149 -18.58 -4.02 -26.72
C PRO A 149 -19.64 -3.95 -25.61
N VAL A 150 -19.51 -4.78 -24.58
CA VAL A 150 -20.40 -4.81 -23.42
C VAL A 150 -19.64 -5.23 -22.15
N LEU A 151 -19.88 -4.51 -21.07
CA LEU A 151 -19.44 -4.86 -19.72
C LEU A 151 -20.67 -4.83 -18.80
N ARG A 152 -20.95 -5.95 -18.13
CA ARG A 152 -22.08 -6.10 -17.21
C ARG A 152 -21.79 -7.22 -16.22
N LEU A 153 -22.06 -6.98 -14.94
CA LEU A 153 -22.10 -8.02 -13.92
C LEU A 153 -23.56 -8.48 -13.73
N ASP A 154 -24.14 -8.22 -12.56
CA ASP A 154 -25.51 -8.58 -12.21
C ASP A 154 -26.35 -7.29 -12.07
N PRO A 155 -27.52 -7.18 -12.74
CA PRO A 155 -28.38 -5.99 -12.65
C PRO A 155 -28.90 -5.65 -11.25
N ASP A 156 -28.94 -6.64 -10.35
CA ASP A 156 -29.47 -6.48 -9.00
C ASP A 156 -28.37 -6.04 -8.02
N PHE A 157 -27.10 -5.97 -8.44
CA PHE A 157 -26.02 -5.48 -7.60
C PHE A 157 -26.24 -4.03 -7.19
N ARG A 158 -26.17 -3.81 -5.87
CA ARG A 158 -26.09 -2.51 -5.21
C ARG A 158 -24.97 -2.58 -4.17
N LEU A 159 -23.76 -2.88 -4.64
CA LEU A 159 -22.61 -3.15 -3.79
C LEU A 159 -21.80 -1.87 -3.58
N ASP A 160 -21.72 -1.41 -2.34
CA ASP A 160 -20.81 -0.32 -1.97
C ASP A 160 -19.43 -0.87 -1.63
N ILE A 161 -18.68 -1.25 -2.66
CA ILE A 161 -17.33 -1.79 -2.52
C ILE A 161 -16.32 -0.63 -2.45
N PRO A 162 -15.57 -0.47 -1.35
CA PRO A 162 -14.57 0.59 -1.26
C PRO A 162 -13.47 0.40 -2.31
N LEU A 163 -13.05 1.51 -2.90
CA LEU A 163 -11.89 1.62 -3.77
C LEU A 163 -10.74 2.23 -2.99
N SER A 164 -9.57 1.62 -3.08
CA SER A 164 -8.35 2.17 -2.51
C SER A 164 -7.34 2.52 -3.60
N ILE A 165 -6.40 3.41 -3.29
CA ILE A 165 -5.31 3.70 -4.21
C ILE A 165 -4.01 4.03 -3.49
N THR A 166 -2.91 3.45 -3.96
CA THR A 166 -1.56 3.84 -3.54
C THR A 166 -1.06 4.98 -4.43
N VAL A 167 -0.74 6.12 -3.82
CA VAL A 167 -0.39 7.37 -4.53
C VAL A 167 0.86 8.02 -3.96
N PHE A 168 1.46 8.88 -4.78
CA PHE A 168 2.68 9.61 -4.43
C PHE A 168 2.55 11.11 -4.69
N GLY A 169 2.39 11.49 -5.97
CA GLY A 169 2.48 12.89 -6.39
C GLY A 169 1.14 13.63 -6.38
N ASP A 170 1.21 14.96 -6.42
CA ASP A 170 0.06 15.87 -6.34
C ASP A 170 -1.11 15.50 -7.27
N GLN A 171 -0.85 15.16 -8.52
CA GLN A 171 -1.92 14.83 -9.47
C GLN A 171 -2.66 13.55 -9.06
N THR A 172 -1.94 12.56 -8.53
CA THR A 172 -2.55 11.33 -8.01
C THR A 172 -3.24 11.55 -6.67
N LEU A 173 -2.72 12.43 -5.82
CA LEU A 173 -3.37 12.81 -4.56
C LEU A 173 -4.70 13.52 -4.80
N LYS A 174 -4.72 14.50 -5.71
CA LYS A 174 -5.94 15.21 -6.10
C LYS A 174 -6.99 14.25 -6.67
N MET A 175 -6.57 13.36 -7.57
CA MET A 175 -7.46 12.35 -8.16
C MET A 175 -8.00 11.38 -7.09
N ALA A 176 -7.16 10.94 -6.16
CA ALA A 176 -7.57 10.05 -5.08
C ALA A 176 -8.68 10.69 -4.21
N GLY A 177 -8.54 11.97 -3.86
CA GLY A 177 -9.57 12.73 -3.15
C GLY A 177 -10.91 12.77 -3.88
N ARG A 178 -10.92 12.81 -5.21
CA ARG A 178 -12.16 12.84 -6.01
C ARG A 178 -12.82 11.48 -6.22
N ALA A 179 -12.03 10.40 -6.34
CA ALA A 179 -12.52 9.14 -6.91
C ALA A 179 -12.32 7.88 -6.05
N TYR A 180 -11.59 7.97 -4.94
CA TYR A 180 -11.25 6.81 -4.10
C TYR A 180 -11.67 7.02 -2.64
N ASP A 181 -11.82 5.93 -1.90
CA ASP A 181 -12.30 5.92 -0.50
C ASP A 181 -11.16 5.72 0.49
N ASN A 182 -10.09 5.00 0.09
CA ASN A 182 -8.87 4.92 0.87
C ASN A 182 -7.66 5.34 0.03
N VAL A 183 -6.78 6.15 0.63
CA VAL A 183 -5.57 6.66 0.00
C VAL A 183 -4.37 6.17 0.79
N ILE A 184 -3.59 5.27 0.21
CA ILE A 184 -2.39 4.70 0.83
C ILE A 184 -1.20 5.55 0.39
N LEU A 185 -0.60 6.25 1.36
CA LEU A 185 0.64 7.00 1.16
C LEU A 185 1.83 6.04 1.13
N HIS A 186 2.95 6.52 0.59
CA HIS A 186 4.14 5.70 0.49
C HIS A 186 5.03 5.79 1.73
N THR A 187 5.77 4.71 1.98
CA THR A 187 6.79 4.63 3.04
C THR A 187 7.87 5.68 2.88
N PHE A 188 8.36 6.19 4.02
CA PHE A 188 9.40 7.23 4.14
C PHE A 188 8.97 8.62 3.63
N PHE A 189 7.68 8.93 3.64
CA PHE A 189 7.25 10.32 3.52
C PHE A 189 7.61 11.08 4.80
N THR A 190 8.30 12.21 4.64
CA THR A 190 8.58 13.12 5.76
C THR A 190 7.28 13.67 6.33
N ASP A 191 7.30 14.19 7.56
CA ASP A 191 6.12 14.79 8.19
C ASP A 191 5.50 15.89 7.32
N GLU A 192 6.33 16.75 6.71
CA GLU A 192 5.88 17.79 5.78
C GLU A 192 5.16 17.19 4.55
N THR A 193 5.74 16.15 3.95
CA THR A 193 5.16 15.46 2.80
C THR A 193 3.83 14.80 3.15
N THR A 194 3.79 14.12 4.30
CA THR A 194 2.58 13.44 4.80
C THR A 194 1.46 14.44 5.04
N GLN A 195 1.74 15.56 5.71
CA GLN A 195 0.76 16.62 5.95
C GLN A 195 0.26 17.25 4.64
N HIS A 196 1.15 17.56 3.70
CA HIS A 196 0.77 18.06 2.37
C HIS A 196 -0.10 17.07 1.60
N ALA A 197 0.22 15.78 1.68
CA ALA A 197 -0.55 14.72 1.03
C ALA A 197 -1.97 14.61 1.60
N VAL A 198 -2.10 14.58 2.94
CA VAL A 198 -3.40 14.59 3.63
C VAL A 198 -4.23 15.80 3.19
N GLN A 199 -3.67 17.01 3.31
CA GLN A 199 -4.38 18.25 2.96
C GLN A 199 -4.81 18.26 1.49
N THR A 200 -3.95 17.79 0.59
CA THR A 200 -4.27 17.74 -0.84
C THR A 200 -5.42 16.78 -1.13
N VAL A 201 -5.42 15.60 -0.51
CA VAL A 201 -6.50 14.60 -0.68
C VAL A 201 -7.81 15.15 -0.14
N LYS A 202 -7.82 15.63 1.11
CA LYS A 202 -9.04 16.12 1.78
C LYS A 202 -9.65 17.32 1.05
N ARG A 203 -8.83 18.32 0.70
CA ARG A 203 -9.29 19.47 -0.11
C ARG A 203 -9.86 19.04 -1.45
N SER A 204 -9.23 18.09 -2.15
CA SER A 204 -9.75 17.63 -3.44
C SER A 204 -11.04 16.82 -3.32
N ALA A 205 -11.27 16.15 -2.19
CA ALA A 205 -12.57 15.55 -1.90
C ALA A 205 -13.65 16.63 -1.73
N GLU A 206 -13.38 17.66 -0.94
CA GLU A 206 -14.29 18.81 -0.75
C GLU A 206 -14.59 19.53 -2.08
N GLU A 207 -13.57 19.83 -2.88
CA GLU A 207 -13.71 20.48 -4.20
C GLU A 207 -14.56 19.65 -5.18
N ALA A 208 -14.59 18.32 -5.01
CA ALA A 208 -15.45 17.41 -5.77
C ALA A 208 -16.84 17.19 -5.15
N GLY A 209 -17.17 17.90 -4.07
CA GLY A 209 -18.46 17.79 -3.37
C GLY A 209 -18.61 16.51 -2.55
N ARG A 210 -17.50 15.84 -2.22
CA ARG A 210 -17.47 14.68 -1.33
C ARG A 210 -17.20 15.13 0.10
N ASP A 211 -17.64 14.33 1.06
CA ASP A 211 -17.20 14.47 2.44
C ASP A 211 -15.70 14.10 2.54
N PRO A 212 -14.81 15.03 2.95
CA PRO A 212 -13.39 14.73 3.13
C PRO A 212 -13.13 13.63 4.16
N ASP A 213 -14.00 13.48 5.17
CA ASP A 213 -13.83 12.47 6.22
C ASP A 213 -14.21 11.06 5.73
N ALA A 214 -14.96 10.95 4.64
CA ALA A 214 -15.23 9.69 3.96
C ALA A 214 -14.03 9.16 3.16
N VAL A 215 -13.02 10.01 2.87
CA VAL A 215 -11.79 9.61 2.18
C VAL A 215 -10.68 9.36 3.20
N LYS A 216 -10.41 8.09 3.52
CA LYS A 216 -9.45 7.68 4.55
C LYS A 216 -8.02 7.71 4.04
N VAL A 217 -7.14 8.48 4.68
CA VAL A 217 -5.71 8.56 4.34
C VAL A 217 -4.90 7.66 5.27
N TRP A 218 -4.20 6.69 4.70
CA TRP A 218 -3.36 5.73 5.42
C TRP A 218 -1.88 6.08 5.25
N SER A 219 -1.18 6.31 6.35
CA SER A 219 0.29 6.41 6.35
C SER A 219 0.90 5.01 6.28
N CYS A 220 1.57 4.67 5.19
CA CYS A 220 2.39 3.46 5.15
C CYS A 220 3.70 3.73 5.87
N PHE A 221 3.80 3.35 7.15
CA PHE A 221 4.86 3.83 8.03
C PHE A 221 5.77 2.69 8.46
N ALA A 222 7.05 2.75 8.07
CA ALA A 222 8.04 1.76 8.45
C ALA A 222 8.10 1.66 9.98
N THR A 223 7.78 0.50 10.54
CA THR A 223 7.65 0.28 11.99
C THR A 223 8.57 -0.86 12.41
N ILE A 224 9.74 -0.51 12.94
CA ILE A 224 10.85 -1.43 13.21
C ILE A 224 11.42 -1.13 14.61
N GLY A 225 10.86 -1.78 15.63
CA GLY A 225 11.31 -1.62 17.02
C GLY A 225 12.65 -2.32 17.32
N ASP A 226 13.32 -1.90 18.39
CA ASP A 226 14.66 -2.37 18.80
C ASP A 226 14.71 -3.84 19.24
N HIS A 227 13.55 -4.43 19.56
CA HIS A 227 13.42 -5.86 19.85
C HIS A 227 13.63 -6.74 18.60
N ILE A 228 13.59 -6.16 17.40
CA ILE A 228 13.88 -6.88 16.16
C ILE A 228 15.40 -7.00 15.99
N ASP A 229 15.84 -8.18 15.56
CA ASP A 229 17.26 -8.48 15.29
C ASP A 229 17.95 -7.37 14.46
N PRO A 230 19.13 -6.88 14.85
CA PRO A 230 19.82 -5.78 14.16
C PRO A 230 19.99 -5.98 12.65
N ALA A 231 20.29 -7.19 12.18
CA ALA A 231 20.44 -7.46 10.76
C ALA A 231 19.11 -7.36 10.02
N LEU A 232 18.02 -7.82 10.64
CA LEU A 232 16.67 -7.63 10.11
C LEU A 232 16.25 -6.16 10.13
N ARG A 233 16.62 -5.40 11.17
CA ARG A 233 16.35 -3.95 11.21
C ARG A 233 16.99 -3.25 10.03
N LEU A 234 18.28 -3.51 9.77
CA LEU A 234 19.01 -2.94 8.63
C LEU A 234 18.36 -3.29 7.29
N LYS A 235 17.90 -4.54 7.12
CA LYS A 235 17.17 -4.98 5.93
C LYS A 235 15.84 -4.25 5.73
N LYS A 236 15.12 -4.00 6.81
CA LYS A 236 13.81 -3.34 6.81
C LYS A 236 13.87 -1.82 6.73
N THR A 237 14.99 -1.21 7.12
CA THR A 237 15.26 0.23 6.99
C THR A 237 16.06 0.51 5.71
N VAL A 238 17.38 0.38 5.77
CA VAL A 238 18.34 0.69 4.70
C VAL A 238 18.01 -0.11 3.43
N GLY A 239 17.86 -1.43 3.54
CA GLY A 239 17.58 -2.26 2.37
C GLY A 239 16.29 -1.84 1.66
N ARG A 240 15.25 -1.52 2.42
CA ARG A 240 13.95 -1.10 1.90
C ARG A 240 14.04 0.25 1.19
N LEU A 241 14.59 1.27 1.84
CA LEU A 241 14.77 2.58 1.23
C LEU A 241 15.66 2.49 -0.01
N ALA A 242 16.77 1.76 0.06
CA ALA A 242 17.66 1.54 -1.07
C ALA A 242 16.95 0.91 -2.27
N THR A 243 16.08 -0.08 -2.04
CA THR A 243 15.24 -0.70 -3.08
C THR A 243 14.30 0.31 -3.74
N TYR A 244 13.69 1.21 -2.94
CA TYR A 244 12.84 2.27 -3.47
C TYR A 244 13.64 3.29 -4.29
N LEU A 245 14.84 3.65 -3.86
CA LEU A 245 15.75 4.54 -4.60
C LEU A 245 16.19 3.91 -5.94
N GLN A 246 16.38 2.59 -6.00
CA GLN A 246 16.63 1.85 -7.24
C GLN A 246 15.43 1.90 -8.18
N ALA A 247 14.22 1.63 -7.68
CA ALA A 247 13.03 1.47 -8.52
C ALA A 247 12.39 2.80 -8.98
N TYR A 248 12.23 3.76 -8.07
CA TYR A 248 11.52 5.03 -8.32
C TYR A 248 12.09 6.19 -7.48
N GLY A 249 13.41 6.21 -7.28
CA GLY A 249 14.11 7.22 -6.48
C GLY A 249 13.84 8.67 -6.86
N ASP A 250 13.70 8.98 -8.16
CA ASP A 250 13.41 10.36 -8.61
C ASP A 250 12.04 10.85 -8.13
N LEU A 251 11.08 9.95 -7.93
CA LEU A 251 9.78 10.28 -7.36
C LEU A 251 9.89 10.50 -5.86
N MET A 252 10.59 9.62 -5.14
CA MET A 252 10.84 9.75 -3.70
C MET A 252 11.54 11.08 -3.36
N VAL A 253 12.66 11.36 -4.04
CA VAL A 253 13.46 12.56 -3.81
C VAL A 253 12.67 13.83 -4.08
N ARG A 254 11.95 13.91 -5.21
CA ARG A 254 11.14 15.11 -5.52
C ARG A 254 10.00 15.29 -4.54
N THR A 255 9.32 14.21 -4.15
CA THR A 255 8.14 14.27 -3.27
C THR A 255 8.55 14.70 -1.86
N ASN A 256 9.66 14.17 -1.35
CA ASN A 256 10.20 14.56 -0.04
C ASN A 256 11.09 15.80 -0.04
N LYS A 257 11.27 16.46 -1.20
CA LYS A 257 12.19 17.60 -1.37
C LYS A 257 13.62 17.30 -0.90
N TRP A 258 14.07 16.06 -1.07
CA TRP A 258 15.42 15.64 -0.74
C TRP A 258 16.44 16.12 -1.79
N ASP A 259 17.72 16.11 -1.42
CA ASP A 259 18.82 16.49 -2.34
C ASP A 259 18.99 15.45 -3.46
N PRO A 260 18.75 15.80 -4.74
CA PRO A 260 18.94 14.87 -5.86
C PRO A 260 20.40 14.45 -6.08
N ALA A 261 21.39 15.21 -5.58
CA ALA A 261 22.78 14.82 -5.69
C ALA A 261 23.11 13.57 -4.85
N VAL A 262 22.40 13.34 -3.75
CA VAL A 262 22.51 12.11 -2.95
C VAL A 262 22.05 10.90 -3.75
N LEU A 263 20.87 10.97 -4.38
CA LEU A 263 20.36 9.89 -5.23
C LEU A 263 21.29 9.60 -6.42
N LYS A 264 21.85 10.65 -7.02
CA LYS A 264 22.84 10.49 -8.08
C LYS A 264 24.05 9.67 -7.61
N ARG A 265 24.66 10.06 -6.48
CA ARG A 265 25.79 9.30 -5.89
C ARG A 265 25.41 7.87 -5.54
N PHE A 266 24.24 7.66 -4.93
CA PHE A 266 23.72 6.33 -4.60
C PHE A 266 23.64 5.43 -5.85
N ARG A 267 23.15 5.96 -6.98
CA ARG A 267 23.02 5.19 -8.25
C ARG A 267 24.34 5.02 -9.00
N GLU A 268 25.27 5.95 -8.85
CA GLU A 268 26.60 5.90 -9.47
C GLU A 268 27.55 4.93 -8.73
N ASP A 269 27.26 4.61 -7.46
CA ASP A 269 28.00 3.58 -6.71
C ASP A 269 28.01 2.25 -7.47
N GLU A 270 29.21 1.68 -7.62
CA GLU A 270 29.43 0.49 -8.43
C GLU A 270 28.64 -0.71 -7.93
N PHE A 271 28.55 -0.87 -6.61
CA PHE A 271 27.82 -1.99 -6.01
C PHE A 271 26.32 -1.83 -6.23
N VAL A 272 25.75 -0.67 -5.92
CA VAL A 272 24.32 -0.41 -6.13
C VAL A 272 23.92 -0.59 -7.59
N ARG A 273 24.73 -0.08 -8.52
CA ARG A 273 24.48 -0.15 -9.97
C ARG A 273 24.48 -1.58 -10.51
N THR A 274 25.30 -2.46 -9.94
CA THR A 274 25.49 -3.83 -10.44
C THR A 274 24.75 -4.88 -9.63
N PHE A 275 24.16 -4.50 -8.48
CA PHE A 275 23.46 -5.43 -7.60
C PHE A 275 22.24 -6.06 -8.29
N PRO A 276 22.12 -7.41 -8.30
CA PRO A 276 21.09 -8.09 -9.07
C PRO A 276 19.74 -8.15 -8.34
N GLY A 277 18.91 -7.12 -8.50
CA GLY A 277 17.54 -7.07 -8.01
C GLY A 277 17.38 -6.18 -6.77
N ALA A 278 16.33 -6.43 -5.99
CA ALA A 278 16.00 -5.60 -4.83
C ALA A 278 16.92 -5.88 -3.63
N LEU A 279 17.52 -4.83 -3.08
CA LEU A 279 18.42 -4.89 -1.91
C LEU A 279 17.72 -5.43 -0.66
N ASP A 280 16.45 -5.08 -0.45
CA ASP A 280 15.66 -5.56 0.70
C ASP A 280 15.23 -7.03 0.59
N ALA A 281 15.37 -7.63 -0.59
CA ALA A 281 15.06 -9.04 -0.82
C ALA A 281 16.33 -9.89 -0.76
N LYS A 282 17.36 -9.47 -1.52
CA LYS A 282 18.54 -10.27 -1.81
C LYS A 282 19.81 -9.84 -1.08
N GLY A 283 19.86 -8.61 -0.56
CA GLY A 283 21.03 -8.11 0.18
C GLY A 283 21.28 -8.93 1.44
N THR A 284 22.53 -9.29 1.65
CA THR A 284 23.05 -9.77 2.94
C THR A 284 23.24 -8.61 3.90
N THR A 285 23.52 -8.88 5.17
CA THR A 285 23.80 -7.81 6.15
C THR A 285 25.02 -6.98 5.73
N GLU A 286 26.09 -7.63 5.28
CA GLU A 286 27.32 -6.97 4.82
C GLU A 286 27.08 -6.07 3.60
N ASP A 287 26.26 -6.54 2.64
CA ASP A 287 25.84 -5.74 1.49
C ASP A 287 25.14 -4.44 1.94
N LEU A 288 24.26 -4.55 2.93
CA LEU A 288 23.49 -3.42 3.43
C LEU A 288 24.33 -2.48 4.29
N GLU A 289 25.31 -2.99 5.04
CA GLU A 289 26.31 -2.19 5.74
C GLU A 289 27.17 -1.38 4.77
N ARG A 290 27.46 -1.93 3.58
CA ARG A 290 28.12 -1.20 2.48
C ARG A 290 27.24 -0.10 1.90
N VAL A 291 25.93 -0.33 1.78
CA VAL A 291 24.99 0.63 1.20
C VAL A 291 24.59 1.73 2.19
N ALA A 292 24.54 1.44 3.49
CA ALA A 292 24.05 2.36 4.51
C ALA A 292 24.71 3.76 4.47
N PRO A 293 26.05 3.91 4.31
CA PRO A 293 26.69 5.23 4.25
C PRO A 293 26.31 6.08 3.02
N LEU A 294 25.68 5.48 1.99
CA LEU A 294 25.21 6.19 0.81
C LEU A 294 23.86 6.89 1.04
N ILE A 295 23.16 6.53 2.12
CA ILE A 295 21.82 7.03 2.47
C ILE A 295 21.93 7.90 3.71
N PRO A 296 21.56 9.19 3.64
CA PRO A 296 21.56 10.06 4.80
C PRO A 296 20.59 9.58 5.88
N GLU A 297 20.97 9.71 7.15
CA GLU A 297 20.15 9.26 8.28
C GLU A 297 18.79 9.97 8.30
N GLU A 298 18.74 11.24 7.89
CA GLU A 298 17.49 12.00 7.81
C GLU A 298 16.49 11.46 6.77
N TRP A 299 16.92 10.64 5.81
CA TRP A 299 16.00 9.95 4.89
C TRP A 299 15.37 8.70 5.51
N LEU A 300 15.99 8.14 6.55
CA LEU A 300 15.47 7.02 7.33
C LEU A 300 14.62 7.49 8.52
N ALA A 301 14.77 8.74 8.94
CA ALA A 301 14.04 9.35 10.06
C ALA A 301 12.50 9.25 9.95
N PRO A 302 11.85 9.28 8.77
CA PRO A 302 10.40 9.09 8.66
C PRO A 302 10.00 7.60 8.82
N SER A 303 10.28 7.05 10.00
CA SER A 303 9.96 5.69 10.43
C SER A 303 9.79 5.63 11.96
N ALA A 304 9.05 4.64 12.45
CA ALA A 304 8.99 4.27 13.86
C ALA A 304 10.15 3.31 14.18
N THR A 305 11.14 3.78 14.92
CA THR A 305 12.26 2.98 15.45
C THR A 305 12.47 3.26 16.94
N GLY A 306 13.29 2.46 17.61
CA GLY A 306 13.54 2.59 19.05
C GLY A 306 12.72 1.61 19.90
N THR A 307 12.46 1.97 21.15
CA THR A 307 11.62 1.17 22.06
C THR A 307 10.16 1.13 21.58
N PRO A 308 9.35 0.16 22.03
CA PRO A 308 7.93 0.11 21.70
C PRO A 308 7.18 1.44 21.94
N GLU A 309 7.49 2.15 23.02
CA GLU A 309 6.88 3.44 23.38
C GLU A 309 7.28 4.55 22.40
N GLN A 310 8.54 4.55 21.93
CA GLN A 310 9.01 5.48 20.91
C GLN A 310 8.33 5.20 19.57
N CYS A 311 8.18 3.93 19.19
CA CYS A 311 7.40 3.55 18.02
C CYS A 311 5.94 4.01 18.13
N VAL A 312 5.30 3.83 19.30
CA VAL A 312 3.92 4.30 19.55
C VAL A 312 3.82 5.82 19.43
N ALA A 313 4.78 6.57 19.97
CA ALA A 313 4.81 8.03 19.83
C ALA A 313 4.91 8.46 18.35
N ALA A 314 5.77 7.80 17.57
CA ALA A 314 5.90 8.06 16.13
C ALA A 314 4.65 7.69 15.34
N ILE A 315 3.97 6.58 15.70
CA ILE A 315 2.67 6.19 15.13
C ILE A 315 1.60 7.25 15.46
N ARG A 316 1.52 7.70 16.74
CA ARG A 316 0.58 8.74 17.17
C ARG A 316 0.83 10.08 16.46
N ASN A 317 2.09 10.39 16.13
CA ASN A 317 2.42 11.57 15.32
C ASN A 317 1.78 11.50 13.92
N GLN A 318 1.69 10.33 13.28
CA GLN A 318 1.04 10.22 11.97
C GLN A 318 -0.44 10.63 12.00
N PHE A 319 -1.15 10.32 13.09
CA PHE A 319 -2.53 10.81 13.29
C PHE A 319 -2.57 12.33 13.52
N ALA A 320 -1.60 12.89 14.25
CA ALA A 320 -1.48 14.34 14.43
C ALA A 320 -1.20 15.10 13.12
N LEU A 321 -0.58 14.44 12.13
CA LEU A 321 -0.41 14.96 10.77
C LEU A 321 -1.70 14.88 9.92
N GLY A 322 -2.76 14.25 10.45
CA GLY A 322 -4.08 14.16 9.84
C GLY A 322 -4.34 12.85 9.06
N CYS A 323 -3.49 11.83 9.19
CA CYS A 323 -3.82 10.50 8.68
C CYS A 323 -4.98 9.89 9.47
N ASP A 324 -5.83 9.14 8.79
CA ASP A 324 -6.95 8.39 9.40
C ASP A 324 -6.51 7.00 9.89
N GLY A 325 -5.41 6.47 9.33
CA GLY A 325 -4.89 5.14 9.65
C GLY A 325 -3.38 5.04 9.47
N VAL A 326 -2.76 4.08 10.17
CA VAL A 326 -1.33 3.78 10.03
C VAL A 326 -1.14 2.33 9.66
N ILE A 327 -0.46 2.09 8.54
CA ILE A 327 0.02 0.77 8.14
C ILE A 327 1.41 0.59 8.74
N MET A 328 1.51 -0.21 9.80
CA MET A 328 2.78 -0.58 10.42
C MET A 328 3.56 -1.50 9.47
N HIS A 329 4.40 -0.89 8.64
CA HIS A 329 5.00 -1.53 7.49
C HIS A 329 6.38 -2.12 7.80
N GLY A 330 6.69 -3.23 7.14
CA GLY A 330 8.02 -3.86 7.22
C GLY A 330 8.17 -4.89 8.33
N ALA A 331 7.20 -5.04 9.23
CA ALA A 331 7.17 -6.04 10.28
C ALA A 331 5.93 -6.93 10.20
N THR A 332 6.06 -8.19 10.60
CA THR A 332 4.93 -9.12 10.72
C THR A 332 4.12 -8.80 11.98
N PRO A 333 2.87 -9.28 12.10
CA PRO A 333 2.08 -9.11 13.33
C PRO A 333 2.79 -9.61 14.59
N THR A 334 3.50 -10.74 14.53
CA THR A 334 4.32 -11.24 15.64
C THR A 334 5.41 -10.22 16.05
N GLU A 335 6.09 -9.60 15.09
CA GLU A 335 7.09 -8.58 15.35
C GLU A 335 6.47 -7.26 15.83
N LEU A 336 5.21 -6.98 15.48
CA LEU A 336 4.49 -5.79 15.93
C LEU A 336 3.89 -5.93 17.33
N ALA A 337 3.78 -7.16 17.87
CA ALA A 337 3.10 -7.42 19.14
C ALA A 337 3.57 -6.55 20.33
N PRO A 338 4.88 -6.29 20.55
CA PRO A 338 5.32 -5.40 21.63
C PRO A 338 4.82 -3.96 21.45
N ILE A 339 4.82 -3.45 20.21
CA ILE A 339 4.39 -2.09 19.88
C ILE A 339 2.87 -1.96 20.03
N VAL A 340 2.11 -2.93 19.53
CA VAL A 340 0.65 -2.96 19.68
C VAL A 340 0.24 -3.08 21.16
N THR A 341 1.00 -3.84 21.96
CA THR A 341 0.77 -3.93 23.40
C THR A 341 1.00 -2.60 24.11
N ALA A 342 2.07 -1.88 23.75
CA ALA A 342 2.35 -0.54 24.26
C ALA A 342 1.32 0.50 23.78
N TYR A 343 0.74 0.32 22.58
CA TYR A 343 -0.29 1.21 22.04
C TYR A 343 -1.60 1.17 22.84
N LYS A 344 -1.94 0.00 23.41
CA LYS A 344 -3.12 -0.24 24.26
C LYS A 344 -3.06 0.48 25.62
N GLN A 345 -1.88 0.91 26.05
CA GLN A 345 -1.63 1.57 27.34
C GLN A 345 -1.70 3.10 27.22
#